data_AF-A0A151UFF9-F1
#
_entry.id   AF-A0A151UFF9-F1
#
_cell.length_a   1.000
_cell.length_b   1.000
_cell.length_c   1.000
_cell.angle_alpha   90.00
_cell.angle_beta   90.00
_cell.angle_gamma   90.00
#
_symmetry.space_group_name_H-M   'P 1'
#
loop_
_entity.id
_entity.type
_entity.pdbx_description
1 polymer ?
#
loop_
_entity_poly.entity_id
_entity_poly.type
_entity_poly.pdbx_seq_one_letter_code
_entity_poly.pdbx_strand_id
1 'polypeptide(L)'
;MLAIYLQVSCIIPLIFSFIISIIWFYTEPILVLLHQYQDIARTATLYMKFFIPGLFAYSFLQNILRFLQTQSAVMPLIVLSALPLLLHIGIAYGLVQWSASL
;
A
#
# COMPACT_ATOMS: atom_id res chain seq x y z
N MET A 1 -18.32 -4.61 -22.50
CA MET A 1 -18.50 -3.32 -21.80
C MET A 1 -17.93 -3.34 -20.38
N LEU A 2 -18.40 -4.21 -19.49
CA LEU A 2 -17.96 -4.26 -18.08
C LEU A 2 -16.43 -4.44 -17.87
N ALA A 3 -15.77 -5.26 -18.68
CA ALA A 3 -14.31 -5.45 -18.61
C ALA A 3 -13.50 -4.20 -19.07
N ILE A 4 -14.02 -3.42 -20.02
CA ILE A 4 -13.36 -2.20 -20.50
C ILE A 4 -13.42 -1.12 -19.42
N TYR A 5 -14.57 -0.99 -18.73
CA TYR A 5 -14.70 -0.09 -17.59
C TYR A 5 -13.74 -0.46 -16.46
N LEU A 6 -13.55 -1.75 -16.18
CA LEU A 6 -12.55 -2.21 -15.20
C LEU A 6 -11.13 -1.78 -15.58
N GLN A 7 -10.74 -1.96 -16.85
CA GLN A 7 -9.41 -1.56 -17.33
C GLN A 7 -9.17 -0.06 -17.17
N VAL A 8 -10.15 0.77 -17.56
CA VAL A 8 -10.07 2.23 -17.40
C VAL A 8 -10.01 2.62 -15.92
N SER A 9 -10.81 1.98 -15.07
CA SER A 9 -10.77 2.20 -13.63
C SER A 9 -9.45 1.77 -12.98
N CYS A 10 -8.68 0.86 -13.58
CA CYS A 10 -7.33 0.54 -13.12
C CYS A 10 -6.30 1.62 -13.47
N ILE A 11 -6.43 2.28 -14.63
CA ILE A 11 -5.44 3.27 -15.10
C ILE A 11 -5.46 4.54 -14.23
N ILE A 12 -6.65 5.03 -13.85
CA ILE A 12 -6.77 6.28 -13.11
C ILE A 12 -6.02 6.23 -11.76
N PRO A 13 -6.24 5.23 -10.88
CA PRO A 13 -5.52 5.10 -9.61
C PRO A 13 -4.02 4.82 -9.77
N LEU A 14 -3.57 4.24 -10.89
CA LEU A 14 -2.14 4.08 -11.17
C LEU A 14 -1.46 5.42 -11.41
N ILE A 15 -2.12 6.33 -12.13
CA ILE A 15 -1.62 7.70 -12.33
C ILE A 15 -1.52 8.42 -10.98
N PHE A 16 -2.55 8.32 -10.13
CA PHE A 16 -2.49 8.89 -8.78
C PHE A 16 -1.41 8.23 -7.92
N SER A 17 -1.23 6.92 -8.00
CA SER A 17 -0.17 6.19 -7.27
C SER A 17 1.22 6.67 -7.68
N PHE A 18 1.41 6.97 -8.98
CA PHE A 18 2.66 7.56 -9.47
C PHE A 18 2.91 8.96 -8.88
N ILE A 19 1.89 9.83 -8.87
CA ILE A 19 1.99 11.17 -8.27
C ILE A 19 2.31 11.06 -6.76
N ILE A 20 1.59 10.21 -6.04
CA ILE A 20 1.80 9.99 -4.59
C ILE A 20 3.20 9.42 -4.34
N SER A 21 3.68 8.49 -5.18
CA SER A 21 5.03 7.94 -5.09
C SER A 21 6.11 9.03 -5.20
N ILE A 22 5.93 10.01 -6.09
CA ILE A 22 6.86 11.15 -6.19
C ILE A 22 6.85 11.96 -4.89
N ILE A 23 5.66 12.27 -4.36
CA ILE A 23 5.54 13.00 -3.08
C ILE A 23 6.24 12.23 -1.96
N TRP A 24 6.01 10.92 -1.87
CA TRP A 24 6.62 10.06 -0.85
C TRP A 24 8.13 9.94 -0.99
N PHE A 25 8.65 10.03 -2.22
CA PHE A 25 10.10 10.06 -2.45
C PHE A 25 10.77 11.28 -1.80
N TYR A 26 10.06 12.41 -1.75
CA TYR A 26 10.50 13.67 -1.12
C TYR A 26 10.00 13.84 0.32
N THR A 27 9.65 12.76 1.02
CA THR A 27 9.16 12.85 2.41
C THR A 27 10.15 13.55 3.35
N GLU A 28 11.46 13.33 3.20
CA GLU A 28 12.49 13.89 4.09
C GLU A 28 12.51 15.42 4.08
N PRO A 29 12.68 16.09 2.92
CA PRO A 29 12.64 17.55 2.88
C PRO A 29 11.27 18.11 3.26
N ILE A 30 10.17 17.40 2.98
CA ILE A 30 8.82 17.81 3.41
C ILE A 30 8.74 17.84 4.94
N LEU A 31 9.20 16.79 5.62
CA LEU A 31 9.17 16.71 7.08
C LEU A 31 10.13 17.73 7.72
N VAL A 32 11.32 17.94 7.16
CA VAL A 32 12.26 18.98 7.63
C VAL A 32 11.65 20.37 7.49
N LEU A 33 10.93 20.66 6.39
CA LEU A 33 10.20 21.92 6.19
C LEU A 33 9.08 22.09 7.23
N LEU A 34 8.46 20.98 7.66
CA LEU A 34 7.51 20.94 8.77
C LEU A 34 8.18 20.95 10.16
N HIS A 35 9.46 21.33 10.24
CA HIS A 35 10.25 21.46 11.46
C HIS A 35 10.44 20.16 12.25
N GLN A 36 10.40 19.00 11.56
CA GLN A 36 10.80 17.72 12.18
C GLN A 36 12.32 17.63 12.32
N TYR A 37 12.77 16.95 13.38
CA TYR A 37 14.19 16.62 13.55
C TYR A 37 14.69 15.77 12.38
N GLN A 38 15.91 16.06 11.92
CA GLN A 38 16.48 15.45 10.73
C GLN A 38 16.57 13.92 10.83
N ASP A 39 16.88 13.38 12.01
CA ASP A 39 16.97 11.94 12.25
C ASP A 39 15.60 11.24 12.15
N ILE A 40 14.55 11.91 12.65
CA ILE A 40 13.16 11.43 12.55
C ILE A 40 12.70 11.48 11.09
N ALA A 41 12.94 12.59 10.39
CA ALA A 41 12.58 12.78 8.99
C ALA A 41 13.25 11.73 8.08
N ARG A 42 14.54 11.44 8.31
CA ARG A 42 15.28 10.40 7.59
C ARG A 42 14.69 9.02 7.83
N THR A 43 14.44 8.65 9.08
CA THR A 43 13.89 7.32 9.44
C THR A 43 12.49 7.13 8.85
N ALA A 44 11.63 8.15 8.95
CA ALA A 44 10.30 8.14 8.35
C ALA A 44 10.35 7.99 6.82
N THR A 45 11.30 8.65 6.16
CA THR A 45 11.47 8.58 4.71
C THR A 45 11.94 7.21 4.25
N LEU A 46 12.88 6.59 4.99
CA LEU A 46 13.29 5.21 4.72
C LEU A 46 12.10 4.26 4.81
N TYR A 47 11.28 4.39 5.86
CA TYR A 47 10.06 3.62 6.01
C TYR A 47 9.12 3.84 4.82
N MET A 48 8.77 5.09 4.49
CA MET A 48 7.86 5.44 3.39
C MET A 48 8.31 4.90 2.03
N LYS A 49 9.61 4.87 1.74
CA LYS A 49 10.15 4.31 0.50
C LYS A 49 9.83 2.82 0.33
N PHE A 50 9.79 2.04 1.42
CA PHE A 50 9.37 0.63 1.37
C PHE A 50 7.87 0.45 1.07
N PHE A 51 7.04 1.47 1.31
CA PHE A 51 5.60 1.40 1.01
C PHE A 51 5.26 1.78 -0.44
N ILE A 52 6.19 2.37 -1.20
CA ILE A 52 5.97 2.81 -2.58
C ILE A 52 5.48 1.66 -3.49
N PRO A 53 6.10 0.46 -3.52
CA PRO A 53 5.59 -0.65 -4.33
C PRO A 53 4.16 -1.06 -3.94
N GLY A 54 3.82 -0.90 -2.66
CA GLY A 54 2.48 -1.15 -2.13
C GLY A 54 1.41 -0.27 -2.75
N LEU A 55 1.68 1.01 -3.04
CA LEU A 55 0.70 1.92 -3.68
C LEU A 55 0.17 1.35 -5.00
N PHE A 56 1.08 0.87 -5.85
CA PHE A 56 0.72 0.28 -7.14
C PHE A 56 -0.07 -1.01 -6.96
N ALA A 57 0.37 -1.91 -6.09
CA ALA A 57 -0.34 -3.16 -5.81
C ALA A 57 -1.76 -2.90 -5.27
N TYR A 58 -1.91 -1.98 -4.31
CA TYR A 58 -3.20 -1.61 -3.75
C TYR A 58 -4.13 -0.95 -4.76
N SER A 59 -3.59 -0.16 -5.71
CA SER A 59 -4.39 0.46 -6.77
C SER A 59 -5.10 -0.57 -7.66
N PHE A 60 -4.42 -1.67 -8.01
CA PHE A 60 -5.02 -2.78 -8.74
C PHE A 60 -6.00 -3.57 -7.88
N LEU A 61 -5.57 -3.92 -6.65
CA LEU A 61 -6.39 -4.69 -5.73
C LEU A 61 -7.73 -4.00 -5.45
N GLN A 62 -7.70 -2.70 -5.16
CA GLN A 62 -8.89 -1.91 -4.83
C GLN A 62 -9.93 -1.89 -5.97
N ASN A 63 -9.47 -1.89 -7.23
CA ASN A 63 -10.34 -1.98 -8.40
C ASN A 63 -10.99 -3.35 -8.53
N ILE A 64 -10.22 -4.43 -8.37
CA ILE A 64 -10.73 -5.81 -8.40
C ILE A 64 -11.75 -6.03 -7.27
N LEU A 65 -11.45 -5.55 -6.06
CA LEU A 65 -12.34 -5.63 -4.90
C LEU A 65 -13.71 -4.99 -5.23
N ARG A 66 -13.70 -3.74 -5.71
CA ARG A 66 -14.93 -3.00 -6.03
C ARG A 66 -15.71 -3.66 -7.17
N PHE A 67 -15.02 -4.15 -8.19
CA PHE A 67 -15.63 -4.85 -9.31
C PHE A 67 -16.37 -6.12 -8.92
N LEU A 68 -15.76 -6.94 -8.05
CA LEU A 68 -16.39 -8.16 -7.55
C LEU A 68 -17.53 -7.84 -6.58
N GLN A 69 -17.38 -6.82 -5.74
CA GLN A 69 -18.42 -6.36 -4.82
C GLN A 69 -19.68 -5.86 -5.55
N THR A 70 -19.54 -5.08 -6.64
CA THR A 70 -20.71 -4.61 -7.42
C THR A 70 -21.43 -5.73 -8.14
N GLN A 71 -20.76 -6.86 -8.38
CA GLN A 71 -21.37 -8.08 -8.92
C GLN A 71 -21.87 -9.03 -7.81
N SER A 72 -21.88 -8.61 -6.54
CA SER A 72 -22.21 -9.45 -5.37
C SER A 72 -21.33 -10.70 -5.18
N ALA A 73 -20.20 -10.78 -5.89
CA ALA A 73 -19.26 -11.90 -5.84
C ALA A 73 -18.22 -11.72 -4.72
N VAL A 74 -18.68 -11.69 -3.46
CA VAL A 74 -17.83 -11.38 -2.29
C VAL A 74 -17.09 -12.60 -1.70
N MET A 75 -17.57 -13.82 -1.96
CA MET A 75 -16.96 -15.04 -1.38
C MET A 75 -15.47 -15.22 -1.74
N PRO A 76 -15.03 -15.02 -3.01
CA PRO A 76 -13.61 -15.11 -3.34
C PRO A 76 -12.76 -14.09 -2.59
N LEU A 77 -13.29 -12.89 -2.34
CA LEU A 77 -12.58 -11.83 -1.61
C LEU A 77 -12.30 -12.23 -0.16
N ILE A 78 -13.31 -12.82 0.50
CA ILE A 78 -13.21 -13.25 1.89
C ILE A 78 -12.17 -14.38 2.00
N VAL A 79 -12.26 -15.39 1.14
CA VAL A 79 -11.33 -16.53 1.16
C VAL A 79 -9.89 -16.08 0.87
N LEU A 80 -9.68 -15.24 -0.16
CA LEU A 80 -8.36 -14.78 -0.53
C LEU A 80 -7.74 -13.77 0.46
N SER A 81 -8.55 -13.05 1.24
CA SER A 81 -8.04 -12.09 2.24
C SER A 81 -7.51 -12.75 3.52
N ALA A 82 -7.94 -13.99 3.81
CA ALA A 82 -7.42 -14.75 4.96
C ALA A 82 -5.92 -15.03 4.86
N LEU A 83 -5.42 -15.34 3.66
CA LEU A 83 -4.00 -15.65 3.43
C LEU A 83 -3.07 -14.46 3.74
N PRO A 84 -3.24 -13.27 3.13
CA PRO A 84 -2.48 -12.07 3.47
C PRO A 84 -2.58 -11.70 4.94
N LEU A 85 -3.75 -11.88 5.58
CA LEU A 85 -3.94 -11.60 7.00
C LEU A 85 -3.05 -12.48 7.88
N LEU A 86 -3.09 -13.80 7.66
CA LEU A 86 -2.27 -14.75 8.43
C LEU A 86 -0.78 -14.51 8.20
N LEU A 87 -0.37 -14.25 6.95
CA LEU A 87 1.01 -13.90 6.62
C LEU A 87 1.43 -12.60 7.31
N HIS A 88 0.59 -11.57 7.31
CA HIS A 88 0.87 -10.32 7.98
C HIS A 88 1.06 -10.54 9.49
N ILE A 89 0.18 -11.27 10.15
CA ILE A 89 0.28 -11.54 11.59
C ILE A 89 1.58 -12.28 11.89
N GLY A 90 1.88 -13.35 11.14
CA GLY A 90 3.09 -14.15 11.33
C GLY A 90 4.38 -13.37 11.12
N ILE A 91 4.46 -12.62 10.01
CA ILE A 91 5.64 -11.82 9.66
C ILE A 91 5.84 -10.68 10.67
N ALA A 92 4.77 -9.95 11.02
CA ALA A 92 4.87 -8.83 11.96
C ALA A 92 5.31 -9.30 13.35
N TYR A 93 4.68 -10.36 13.88
CA TYR A 93 5.07 -10.92 15.16
C TYR A 93 6.51 -11.44 15.15
N GLY A 94 6.89 -12.17 14.10
CA GLY A 94 8.25 -12.70 13.95
C GLY A 94 9.32 -11.60 13.88
N LEU A 95 9.08 -10.55 13.10
CA LEU A 95 10.00 -9.42 12.97
C LEU A 95 10.16 -8.65 14.29
N VAL A 96 9.05 -8.40 15.00
CA VAL A 96 9.09 -7.72 16.31
C VAL A 96 9.88 -8.54 17.32
N GLN A 97 9.58 -9.84 17.43
CA GLN A 97 10.29 -10.73 18.37
C GLN A 97 11.78 -10.82 18.05
N TRP A 98 12.14 -10.94 16.77
CA TRP A 98 13.53 -10.96 16.33
C TRP A 98 14.25 -9.65 16.69
N SER A 99 13.63 -8.50 16.42
CA SER A 99 14.21 -7.20 16.76
C SER A 99 14.38 -6.97 18.26
N ALA A 100 13.51 -7.55 19.10
CA ALA A 100 13.63 -7.47 20.56
C ALA A 100 14.73 -8.39 21.13
N SER A 101 15.24 -9.33 20.33
CA SER A 101 16.30 -10.26 20.73
C SER A 101 17.71 -9.83 20.32
N LEU A 102 17.83 -8.71 19.57
CA LEU A 102 19.07 -8.04 19.19
C LEU A 102 19.42 -6.93 20.18
#